data_AF-D4YKX6-F1
#
_entry.id   AF-D4YKX6-F1
#
_cell.length_a   1.000
_cell.length_b   1.000
_cell.length_c   1.000
_cell.angle_alpha   90.00
_cell.angle_beta   90.00
_cell.angle_gamma   90.00
#
_symmetry.space_group_name_H-M   'P 1'
#
loop_
_entity.id
_entity.type
_entity.pdbx_description
1 polymer ?
#
loop_
_entity_poly.entity_id
_entity_poly.type
_entity_poly.pdbx_seq_one_letter_code
_entity_poly.pdbx_strand_id
1 'polypeptide(L)' 'MGSVVFESLSKEELEDELVWLKDRLGMPLDVAKAMAQAHVLEADKFRILCRIEDLQWLRSMN' A
#
# COMPACT_ATOMS: atom_id res chain seq x y z
N MET A 1 -6.96 15.15 25.34
CA MET A 1 -7.54 13.90 24.80
C MET A 1 -7.25 13.88 23.31
N GLY A 2 -6.18 13.22 22.89
CA GLY A 2 -5.82 13.08 21.47
C GLY A 2 -6.33 11.74 20.97
N SER A 3 -7.55 11.71 20.46
CA SER A 3 -8.11 10.51 19.84
C SER A 3 -7.46 10.38 18.46
N VAL A 4 -6.48 9.47 18.33
CA VAL A 4 -6.01 9.01 17.02
C VAL A 4 -7.16 8.16 16.48
N VAL A 5 -8.00 8.77 15.68
CA VAL A 5 -9.07 8.11 14.95
C VAL A 5 -8.39 7.23 13.91
N PHE A 6 -7.98 6.02 14.29
CA PHE A 6 -7.94 4.90 13.36
C PHE A 6 -9.40 4.54 13.08
N GLU A 7 -10.06 5.40 12.30
CA GLU A 7 -11.30 5.06 11.63
C GLU A 7 -10.98 3.79 10.85
N SER A 8 -11.61 2.70 11.27
CA SER A 8 -11.43 1.40 10.66
C SER A 8 -11.94 1.53 9.24
N LEU A 9 -11.03 1.73 8.28
CA LEU A 9 -11.34 1.67 6.86
C LEU A 9 -12.18 0.42 6.65
N SER A 10 -13.39 0.61 6.13
CA SER A 10 -14.25 -0.49 5.74
C SER A 10 -13.53 -1.36 4.71
N LYS A 11 -13.92 -2.63 4.58
CA LYS A 11 -13.28 -3.53 3.60
C LYS A 11 -13.32 -2.96 2.17
N GLU A 12 -14.38 -2.20 1.85
CA GLU A 12 -14.54 -1.50 0.56
C GLU A 12 -13.56 -0.34 0.42
N GLU A 13 -13.45 0.56 1.41
CA GLU A 13 -12.49 1.68 1.35
C GLU A 13 -11.03 1.19 1.31
N LEU A 14 -10.73 0.08 1.97
CA LEU A 14 -9.43 -0.60 1.89
C LEU A 14 -9.12 -1.11 0.49
N GLU A 15 -10.11 -1.70 -0.19
CA GLU A 15 -9.96 -2.20 -1.55
C GLU A 15 -9.83 -1.04 -2.55
N ASP A 16 -10.61 0.02 -2.39
CA ASP A 16 -10.52 1.24 -3.21
C ASP A 16 -9.14 1.92 -3.06
N GLU A 17 -8.64 2.06 -1.83
CA GLU A 17 -7.29 2.63 -1.58
C GLU A 17 -6.20 1.74 -2.19
N LEU A 18 -6.32 0.41 -2.08
CA LEU A 18 -5.40 -0.54 -2.71
C LEU A 18 -5.39 -0.45 -4.24
N VAL A 19 -6.56 -0.30 -4.87
CA VAL A 19 -6.67 -0.14 -6.32
C VAL A 19 -6.02 1.17 -6.74
N TRP A 20 -6.35 2.27 -6.06
CA TRP A 20 -5.78 3.59 -6.37
C TRP A 20 -4.25 3.63 -6.21
N LEU A 21 -3.71 2.99 -5.16
CA LEU A 21 -2.27 2.90 -4.96
C LEU A 21 -1.57 2.04 -6.01
N LYS A 22 -2.19 0.94 -6.47
CA LYS A 22 -1.65 0.11 -7.55
C LYS A 22 -1.61 0.86 -8.88
N ASP A 23 -2.64 1.63 -9.19
CA ASP A 23 -2.65 2.47 -10.39
C ASP A 23 -1.56 3.55 -10.32
N ARG A 24 -1.39 4.17 -9.14
CA ARG A 24 -0.36 5.20 -8.92
C ARG A 24 1.06 4.66 -8.93
N LEU A 25 1.24 3.39 -8.56
CA LEU A 25 2.52 2.68 -8.69
C LEU A 25 2.93 2.54 -10.17
N GLY A 26 1.94 2.46 -11.08
CA GLY A 26 2.15 2.44 -12.53
C GLY A 26 2.87 1.19 -13.05
N MET A 27 2.99 0.16 -12.22
CA MET A 27 3.62 -1.12 -12.55
C MET A 27 3.04 -2.25 -11.68
N PRO A 28 3.17 -3.52 -12.12
CA PRO A 28 2.77 -4.65 -11.31
C PRO A 28 3.49 -4.67 -9.95
N LEU A 29 2.78 -5.08 -8.90
CA LEU A 29 3.28 -5.08 -7.52
C LEU A 29 4.53 -5.96 -7.38
N ASP A 30 4.52 -7.11 -8.04
CA ASP A 30 5.58 -8.09 -8.15
C ASP A 30 6.84 -7.51 -8.82
N VAL A 31 6.67 -6.67 -9.85
CA VAL A 31 7.78 -5.92 -10.47
C VAL A 31 8.32 -4.88 -9.50
N ALA A 32 7.45 -4.11 -8.83
CA ALA A 32 7.87 -3.13 -7.84
C ALA A 32 8.63 -3.78 -6.67
N LYS A 33 8.20 -4.95 -6.19
CA LYS A 33 8.91 -5.72 -5.16
C LYS A 33 10.29 -6.15 -5.62
N ALA A 34 10.41 -6.67 -6.84
CA ALA A 34 11.71 -7.04 -7.42
C ALA A 34 12.65 -5.83 -7.55
N MET A 35 12.11 -4.68 -8.00
CA MET A 35 12.87 -3.42 -8.10
C MET A 35 13.28 -2.88 -6.73
N ALA A 36 12.43 -3.00 -5.71
CA ALA A 36 12.74 -2.60 -4.35
C ALA A 36 13.86 -3.46 -3.75
N GLN A 37 13.81 -4.79 -3.96
CA GLN A 37 14.87 -5.72 -3.54
C GLN A 37 16.20 -5.43 -4.25
N ALA A 38 16.16 -5.02 -5.51
CA ALA A 38 17.34 -4.60 -6.26
C ALA A 38 17.80 -3.16 -5.95
N HIS A 39 17.14 -2.45 -5.03
CA HIS A 39 17.42 -1.05 -4.69
C HIS A 39 17.36 -0.07 -5.87
N VAL A 40 16.60 -0.41 -6.93
CA VAL A 40 16.42 0.43 -8.13
C VAL A 40 15.05 1.10 -8.20
N LEU A 41 14.17 0.83 -7.22
CA LEU A 41 12.86 1.47 -7.15
C LEU A 41 12.99 2.91 -6.66
N GLU A 42 12.36 3.84 -7.38
CA GLU A 42 12.28 5.25 -6.97
C GLU A 42 11.66 5.39 -5.57
N ALA A 43 12.16 6.34 -4.78
CA ALA A 43 11.74 6.53 -3.39
C ALA A 43 10.22 6.75 -3.24
N ASP A 44 9.59 7.48 -4.17
CA ASP A 44 8.15 7.71 -4.15
C ASP A 44 7.35 6.43 -4.42
N LYS A 45 7.82 5.60 -5.36
CA LYS A 45 7.22 4.29 -5.65
C LYS A 45 7.46 3.29 -4.51
N PHE A 46 8.61 3.38 -3.85
CA PHE A 46 8.90 2.58 -2.66
C PHE A 46 7.95 2.91 -1.51
N ARG A 47 7.64 4.19 -1.27
CA ARG A 47 6.63 4.59 -0.27
C ARG A 47 5.24 4.05 -0.60
N ILE A 48 4.85 4.10 -1.87
CA ILE A 48 3.57 3.53 -2.33
C ILE A 48 3.56 2.01 -2.10
N LEU A 49 4.65 1.31 -2.44
CA LEU A 49 4.80 -0.12 -2.21
C LEU A 49 4.64 -0.48 -0.73
N CYS A 50 5.33 0.22 0.17
CA CYS A 50 5.19 -0.01 1.62
C CYS A 50 3.75 0.18 2.08
N ARG A 51 3.08 1.25 1.62
CA ARG A 51 1.67 1.50 1.97
C ARG A 51 0.75 0.39 1.48
N ILE A 52 0.97 -0.15 0.28
CA ILE A 52 0.21 -1.29 -0.25
C ILE A 52 0.42 -2.53 0.63
N GLU A 53 1.65 -2.80 1.05
CA GLU A 53 1.95 -3.94 1.92
C GLU A 53 1.29 -3.80 3.31
N ASP A 54 1.31 -2.60 3.89
CA ASP A 54 0.63 -2.31 5.15
C ASP A 54 -0.89 -2.55 5.04
N LEU A 55 -1.52 -2.06 3.98
CA LEU A 55 -2.95 -2.25 3.73
C LEU A 55 -3.32 -3.71 3.48
N GLN A 56 -2.46 -4.46 2.76
CA GLN A 56 -2.63 -5.90 2.57
C GLN A 56 -2.51 -6.69 3.87
N TRP A 57 -1.56 -6.31 4.73
CA TRP A 57 -1.39 -6.93 6.04
C TRP A 57 -2.62 -6.67 6.93
N LEU A 58 -3.12 -5.43 6.97
CA LEU A 58 -4.35 -5.09 7.67
C LEU A 58 -5.56 -5.88 7.15
N ARG A 59 -5.68 -6.07 5.84
CA ARG A 59 -6.72 -6.91 5.23
C ARG A 59 -6.60 -8.38 5.64
N SER A 60 -5.38 -8.90 5.81
CA SER A 60 -5.15 -10.29 6.24
C SER A 60 -5.44 -10.52 7.72
N MET A 61 -5.49 -9.46 8.53
CA MET A 61 -5.79 -9.54 9.96
C MET A 61 -7.29 -9.41 10.28
N ASN A 62 -8.14 -9.11 9.29
CA ASN A 62 -9.55 -8.71 9.44
C ASN A 62 -10.50 -9.61 8.61
#